data_AF-A0A5N0V451-F1
#
_entry.id   AF-A0A5N0V451-F1
#
_cell.length_a   1.000
_cell.length_b   1.000
_cell.length_c   1.000
_cell.angle_alpha   90.00
_cell.angle_beta   90.00
_cell.angle_gamma   90.00
#
_symmetry.space_group_name_H-M   'P 1'
#
loop_
_entity.id
_entity.type
_entity.pdbx_description
1 polymer ?
#
loop_
_entity_poly.entity_id
_entity_poly.type
_entity_poly.pdbx_seq_one_letter_code
_entity_poly.pdbx_strand_id
1 'polypeptide(L)'
;MAFTAVVLGMAGVVFSVSAWVLWALIRPGSAGAQPNSLTVILALLLGAVWLLVVMVAGLAVVFGGLAWRSGPPALWGLGLGVLSGLLSLGGAIVFAVTVANWSFAGKAG
;
A
#
# COMPACT_ATOMS: atom_id res chain seq x y z
N MET A 1 -2.89 19.17 -14.50
CA MET A 1 -2.06 19.12 -13.27
C MET A 1 -2.91 18.81 -12.04
N ALA A 2 -3.79 19.71 -11.58
CA ALA A 2 -4.59 19.47 -10.37
C ALA A 2 -5.54 18.25 -10.48
N PHE A 3 -6.28 18.11 -11.60
CA PHE A 3 -7.15 16.94 -11.84
C PHE A 3 -6.37 15.61 -11.87
N THR A 4 -5.17 15.62 -12.47
CA THR A 4 -4.28 14.46 -12.54
C THR A 4 -3.83 14.00 -11.16
N ALA A 5 -3.50 14.94 -10.26
CA ALA A 5 -3.14 14.63 -8.88
C ALA A 5 -4.31 14.02 -8.09
N VAL A 6 -5.55 14.51 -8.31
CA VAL A 6 -6.76 13.96 -7.68
C VAL A 6 -7.04 12.53 -8.16
N VAL A 7 -6.96 12.28 -9.48
CA VAL A 7 -7.21 10.94 -10.04
C VAL A 7 -6.15 9.94 -9.56
N LEU A 8 -4.86 10.33 -9.55
CA LEU A 8 -3.77 9.51 -9.03
C LEU A 8 -3.96 9.23 -7.52
N GLY A 9 -4.37 10.24 -6.75
CA GLY A 9 -4.68 10.10 -5.34
C GLY A 9 -5.83 9.12 -5.07
N MET A 10 -6.96 9.27 -5.77
CA MET A 10 -8.10 8.36 -5.65
C MET A 10 -7.74 6.93 -6.05
N ALA A 11 -7.06 6.75 -7.18
CA ALA A 11 -6.60 5.43 -7.61
C ALA A 11 -5.69 4.79 -6.56
N GLY A 12 -4.74 5.55 -6.01
CA GLY A 12 -3.85 5.09 -4.94
C GLY A 12 -4.62 4.64 -3.69
N VAL A 13 -5.61 5.42 -3.25
CA VAL A 13 -6.46 5.04 -2.10
C VAL A 13 -7.24 3.76 -2.39
N VAL A 14 -7.89 3.64 -3.55
CA VAL A 14 -8.65 2.43 -3.92
C VAL A 14 -7.75 1.21 -3.95
N PHE A 15 -6.59 1.30 -4.60
CA PHE A 15 -5.62 0.20 -4.62
C PHE A 15 -5.13 -0.16 -3.23
N SER A 16 -4.82 0.82 -2.38
CA SER A 16 -4.36 0.56 -1.01
C SER A 16 -5.43 -0.14 -0.17
N VAL A 17 -6.69 0.28 -0.27
CA VAL A 17 -7.81 -0.33 0.44
C VAL A 17 -8.07 -1.75 -0.08
N SER A 18 -8.08 -1.95 -1.39
CA SER A 18 -8.20 -3.29 -1.99
C SER A 18 -7.06 -4.20 -1.55
N ALA A 19 -5.85 -3.68 -1.42
CA ALA A 19 -4.70 -4.45 -0.98
C ALA A 19 -4.79 -4.84 0.51
N TRP A 20 -5.36 -3.98 1.36
CA TRP A 20 -5.72 -4.35 2.74
C TRP A 20 -6.78 -5.45 2.82
N VAL A 21 -7.81 -5.38 1.97
CA VAL A 21 -8.86 -6.41 1.92
C VAL A 21 -8.27 -7.74 1.46
N LEU A 22 -7.45 -7.74 0.40
CA LEU A 22 -6.75 -8.94 -0.06
C LEU A 22 -5.87 -9.51 1.05
N TRP A 23 -5.12 -8.66 1.76
CA TRP A 23 -4.29 -9.07 2.88
C TRP A 23 -5.11 -9.77 3.97
N ALA A 24 -6.26 -9.20 4.34
CA ALA A 24 -7.15 -9.78 5.34
C ALA A 24 -7.68 -11.17 4.94
N LEU A 25 -7.84 -11.42 3.64
CA LEU A 25 -8.28 -12.71 3.11
C LEU A 25 -7.16 -13.75 3.04
N ILE A 26 -5.94 -13.35 2.67
CA ILE A 26 -4.82 -14.29 2.48
C ILE A 26 -4.01 -14.55 3.75
N ARG A 27 -4.14 -13.70 4.79
CA ARG A 27 -3.36 -13.87 6.02
C ARG A 27 -3.68 -15.22 6.68
N PRO A 28 -2.69 -16.02 7.08
CA PRO A 28 -2.95 -17.27 7.77
C PRO A 28 -3.64 -16.99 9.11
N GLY A 29 -4.79 -17.65 9.33
CA GLY A 29 -5.68 -17.39 10.47
C GLY A 29 -5.11 -17.79 11.83
N SER A 30 -4.07 -18.62 11.88
CA SER A 30 -3.41 -19.06 13.12
C SER A 30 -1.92 -18.70 13.09
N ALA A 31 -1.45 -18.08 14.17
CA ALA A 31 -0.04 -17.83 14.43
C ALA A 31 0.69 -19.18 14.58
N GLY A 32 1.17 -19.75 13.47
CA GLY A 32 1.84 -21.04 13.44
C GLY A 32 1.50 -21.92 12.24
N ALA A 33 0.46 -21.59 11.45
CA ALA A 33 0.24 -22.27 10.18
C ALA A 33 1.31 -21.86 9.17
N GLN A 34 2.10 -22.82 8.69
CA GLN A 34 3.12 -22.59 7.69
C GLN A 34 2.43 -22.18 6.36
N PRO A 35 2.80 -21.04 5.76
CA PRO A 35 2.14 -20.55 4.56
C PRO A 35 2.44 -21.47 3.37
N ASN A 36 1.40 -21.81 2.61
CA ASN A 36 1.57 -22.52 1.33
C ASN A 36 2.30 -21.64 0.30
N SER A 37 2.97 -22.25 -0.68
CA SER A 37 3.72 -21.53 -1.72
C SER A 37 2.88 -20.47 -2.45
N LEU A 38 1.59 -20.74 -2.67
CA LEU A 38 0.64 -19.81 -3.29
C LEU A 38 0.39 -18.58 -2.40
N THR A 39 0.31 -18.75 -1.08
CA THR A 39 0.18 -17.64 -0.12
C THR A 39 1.42 -16.76 -0.14
N VAL A 40 2.62 -17.35 -0.24
CA VAL A 40 3.88 -16.60 -0.34
C VAL A 40 3.92 -15.76 -1.62
N ILE A 41 3.58 -16.35 -2.77
CA ILE A 41 3.54 -15.64 -4.06
C ILE A 41 2.52 -14.49 -4.03
N LEU A 42 1.30 -14.74 -3.54
CA LEU A 42 0.28 -13.71 -3.40
C LEU A 42 0.72 -12.59 -2.46
N ALA A 43 1.38 -12.93 -1.36
CA ALA A 43 1.90 -11.96 -0.42
C ALA A 43 3.00 -11.09 -1.06
N LEU A 44 3.90 -11.66 -1.84
CA LEU A 44 4.94 -10.91 -2.59
C LEU A 44 4.33 -9.97 -3.63
N LEU A 45 3.35 -10.46 -4.41
CA LEU A 45 2.61 -9.64 -5.38
C LEU A 45 1.90 -8.48 -4.67
N LEU A 46 1.31 -8.75 -3.51
CA LEU A 46 0.67 -7.73 -2.70
C LEU A 46 1.71 -6.71 -2.20
N GLY A 47 2.83 -7.15 -1.65
CA GLY A 47 3.93 -6.26 -1.24
C GLY A 47 4.44 -5.36 -2.39
N ALA A 48 4.50 -5.89 -3.62
CA ALA A 48 4.85 -5.10 -4.79
C ALA A 48 3.78 -4.04 -5.13
N VAL A 49 2.49 -4.38 -5.04
CA VAL A 49 1.38 -3.43 -5.23
C VAL A 49 1.45 -2.30 -4.21
N TRP A 50 1.71 -2.65 -2.95
CA TRP A 50 1.88 -1.70 -1.85
C TRP A 50 2.99 -0.68 -2.13
N LEU A 51 4.17 -1.13 -2.59
CA LEU A 51 5.26 -0.24 -3.00
C LEU A 51 4.91 0.62 -4.21
N LEU A 52 4.20 0.05 -5.20
CA LEU A 52 3.74 0.79 -6.36
C LEU A 52 2.77 1.92 -5.96
N VAL A 53 1.86 1.66 -5.01
CA VAL A 53 0.95 2.68 -4.48
C VAL A 53 1.72 3.78 -3.74
N VAL A 54 2.79 3.46 -2.99
CA VAL A 54 3.67 4.48 -2.38
C VAL A 54 4.29 5.39 -3.45
N MET A 55 4.76 4.83 -4.56
CA MET A 55 5.34 5.62 -5.66
C MET A 55 4.30 6.54 -6.32
N VAL A 56 3.08 6.03 -6.55
CA VAL A 56 1.96 6.81 -7.09
C VAL A 56 1.51 7.90 -6.12
N ALA A 57 1.47 7.59 -4.82
CA ALA A 57 1.21 8.56 -3.76
C ALA A 57 2.26 9.69 -3.75
N GLY A 58 3.54 9.34 -3.87
CA GLY A 58 4.63 10.30 -3.97
C GLY A 58 4.47 11.25 -5.17
N LEU A 59 4.14 10.71 -6.34
CA LEU A 59 3.83 11.51 -7.53
C LEU A 59 2.64 12.44 -7.30
N ALA A 60 1.54 11.95 -6.70
CA ALA A 60 0.37 12.77 -6.38
C ALA A 60 0.71 13.92 -5.41
N VAL A 61 1.57 13.67 -4.41
CA VAL A 61 2.05 14.70 -3.49
C VAL A 61 2.93 15.74 -4.19
N VAL A 62 3.86 15.30 -5.06
CA VAL A 62 4.73 16.21 -5.83
C VAL A 62 3.89 17.09 -6.77
N PHE A 63 2.97 16.51 -7.53
CA PHE A 63 2.09 17.27 -8.41
C PHE A 63 1.12 18.17 -7.64
N GLY A 64 0.58 17.72 -6.50
CA GLY A 64 -0.27 18.52 -5.62
C GLY A 64 0.48 19.71 -5.00
N GLY A 65 1.72 19.49 -4.55
CA GLY A 65 2.58 20.53 -3.98
C GLY A 65 3.03 21.55 -5.03
N LEU A 66 3.40 21.10 -6.23
CA LEU A 66 3.71 22.00 -7.35
C LEU A 66 2.50 22.84 -7.77
N ALA A 67 1.29 22.30 -7.64
CA ALA A 67 0.05 22.98 -7.96
C ALA A 67 -0.59 23.70 -6.76
N TRP A 68 0.07 23.87 -5.61
CA TRP A 68 -0.59 24.35 -4.39
C TRP A 68 -1.17 25.77 -4.52
N ARG A 69 -0.66 26.59 -5.44
CA ARG A 69 -1.18 27.93 -5.78
C ARG A 69 -2.39 27.90 -6.72
N SER A 70 -2.73 26.75 -7.30
CA SER A 70 -3.79 26.60 -8.30
C SER A 70 -5.19 26.43 -7.69
N GLY A 71 -5.31 26.46 -6.36
CA GLY A 71 -6.59 26.45 -5.64
C GLY A 71 -6.98 25.09 -5.04
N PRO A 72 -8.23 24.97 -4.54
CA PRO A 72 -8.72 23.82 -3.79
C PRO A 72 -8.44 22.42 -4.37
N PRO A 73 -8.56 22.16 -5.70
CA PRO A 73 -8.32 20.82 -6.24
C PRO A 73 -6.88 20.32 -6.08
N ALA A 74 -5.89 21.21 -5.93
CA ALA A 74 -4.51 20.81 -5.64
C ALA A 74 -4.36 20.28 -4.19
N LEU A 75 -5.09 20.86 -3.24
CA LEU A 75 -5.12 20.40 -1.85
C LEU A 75 -5.76 19.03 -1.72
N TRP A 76 -6.83 18.77 -2.47
CA TRP A 76 -7.48 17.44 -2.52
C TRP A 76 -6.54 16.37 -3.07
N GLY A 77 -5.81 16.66 -4.15
CA GLY A 77 -4.80 15.74 -4.70
C GLY A 77 -3.66 15.45 -3.72
N LEU A 78 -3.20 16.48 -3.01
CA LEU A 78 -2.16 16.34 -1.98
C LEU A 78 -2.65 15.50 -0.79
N GLY A 79 -3.84 15.80 -0.27
CA GLY A 79 -4.44 15.05 0.84
C GLY A 79 -4.67 13.57 0.52
N LEU A 80 -5.22 13.28 -0.67
CA LEU A 80 -5.43 11.90 -1.13
C LEU A 80 -4.10 11.17 -1.38
N GLY A 81 -3.09 11.87 -1.92
CA GLY A 81 -1.74 11.33 -2.07
C GLY A 81 -1.11 10.96 -0.73
N VAL A 82 -1.19 11.85 0.27
CA VAL A 82 -0.69 11.58 1.63
C VAL A 82 -1.44 10.41 2.26
N LEU A 83 -2.78 10.38 2.17
CA LEU A 83 -3.59 9.31 2.75
C LEU A 83 -3.26 7.95 2.13
N SER A 84 -3.18 7.90 0.80
CA SER A 84 -2.73 6.73 0.03
C SER A 84 -1.34 6.26 0.48
N GLY A 85 -0.40 7.18 0.60
CA GLY A 85 0.97 6.90 1.05
C GLY A 85 1.01 6.33 2.48
N LEU A 86 0.23 6.89 3.41
CA LEU A 86 0.14 6.39 4.78
C LEU A 86 -0.50 5.01 4.85
N LEU A 87 -1.61 4.81 4.13
CA LEU A 87 -2.29 3.51 4.04
C LEU A 87 -1.35 2.44 3.47
N SER A 88 -0.55 2.78 2.45
CA SER A 88 0.45 1.89 1.85
C SER A 88 1.76 1.79 2.64
N LEU A 89 2.09 2.71 3.53
CA LEU A 89 3.18 2.47 4.48
C LEU A 89 2.74 1.46 5.53
N GLY A 90 1.53 1.61 6.06
CA GLY A 90 1.02 0.84 7.19
C GLY A 90 1.09 -0.67 6.98
N GLY A 91 0.50 -1.18 5.91
CA GLY A 91 0.61 -2.61 5.60
C GLY A 91 1.84 -3.04 4.81
N ALA A 92 2.71 -2.15 4.31
CA ALA A 92 4.06 -2.55 3.90
C ALA A 92 4.85 -2.97 5.15
N ILE A 93 4.67 -2.24 6.26
CA ILE A 93 5.19 -2.61 7.57
C ILE A 93 4.56 -3.91 8.07
N VAL A 94 3.22 -4.05 8.03
CA VAL A 94 2.55 -5.30 8.45
C VAL A 94 3.00 -6.50 7.61
N PHE A 95 3.14 -6.32 6.30
CA PHE A 95 3.67 -7.33 5.39
C PHE A 95 5.11 -7.72 5.78
N ALA A 96 6.01 -6.74 5.98
CA ALA A 96 7.39 -6.99 6.35
C ALA A 96 7.50 -7.76 7.68
N VAL A 97 6.72 -7.38 8.69
CA VAL A 97 6.66 -8.07 9.99
C VAL A 97 6.15 -9.50 9.83
N THR A 98 5.13 -9.70 9.00
CA THR A 98 4.52 -11.02 8.80
C THR A 98 5.45 -11.98 8.04
N VAL A 99 6.12 -11.49 7.00
CA VAL A 99 7.12 -12.28 6.26
C VAL A 99 8.35 -12.59 7.12
N ALA A 100 8.78 -11.65 7.96
CA ALA A 100 9.86 -11.90 8.92
C ALA A 100 9.46 -13.05 9.86
N ASN A 101 8.25 -13.02 10.42
CA ASN A 101 7.74 -14.10 11.28
C ASN A 101 7.70 -15.47 10.58
N TRP A 102 7.32 -15.52 9.30
CA TRP A 102 7.35 -16.78 8.52
C TRP A 102 8.78 -17.30 8.31
N SER A 103 9.72 -16.39 8.06
CA SER A 103 11.14 -16.74 7.83
C SER A 103 11.80 -17.31 9.09
N PHE A 104 11.39 -16.86 10.29
CA PHE A 104 11.88 -17.40 11.56
C PHE A 104 11.18 -18.69 11.97
N ALA A 105 9.88 -18.84 11.69
CA ALA A 105 9.15 -20.08 11.96
C ALA A 105 9.73 -21.28 11.18
N GLY A 106 10.19 -21.06 9.94
CA GLY A 106 10.84 -22.10 9.12
C GLY A 106 12.25 -22.49 9.55
N LYS A 107 12.89 -21.78 10.49
CA LYS A 107 14.23 -22.13 11.03
C LYS A 107 14.18 -22.88 12.36
N ALA A 108 12.99 -23.04 12.96
CA ALA A 108 12.82 -23.64 14.29
C ALA A 108 12.30 -25.09 14.25
N GLY A 109 12.11 -25.68 13.08
CA GLY A 109 11.77 -27.09 12.86
C GLY A 109 12.84 -27.78 12.02
#